data_AF-A0AAW6VTB0-F1
#
_entry.id   AF-A0AAW6VTB0-F1
#
_cell.length_a   1.000
_cell.length_b   1.000
_cell.length_c   1.000
_cell.angle_alpha   90.00
_cell.angle_beta   90.00
_cell.angle_gamma   90.00
#
_symmetry.space_group_name_H-M   'P 1'
#
loop_
_entity.id
_entity.type
_entity.pdbx_description
1 polymer ?
#
loop_
_entity_poly.entity_id
_entity_poly.type
_entity_poly.pdbx_seq_one_letter_code
_entity_poly.pdbx_strand_id
1 'polypeptide(L)'
;MEENKLVKWFENCFENKSNEEYLYLIDFNAADVEKLKNHNVKLIDLENFREYISKNNYILYNKFTTNSKNNNMSSANWIRLKNDIKIICVKYDEAMYNAINSKNINIIKEFKYHFIEKIDLKKILETEDIKSFLQERNLKISFLLGYEIIELGIIDRLFNVQIELFKTQKILIADLAKKIYMLFRLDFCDNKTVIGNNIHKVLNVKSKSITGKKLKEYLNQTKIFYTGIIPIKQTRIYDLNINQIELDTKIKIAKNLISLKKDKLDISIISKVTELSEKEVQKLQIKYLRLQGFN
;
A
#
# COMPACT_ATOMS: atom_id res chain seq x y z
N MET A 1 24.29 -5.36 -17.86
CA MET A 1 22.93 -5.85 -18.20
C MET A 1 22.34 -6.42 -16.93
N GLU A 2 21.14 -6.01 -16.55
CA GLU A 2 20.42 -6.68 -15.47
C GLU A 2 20.20 -8.15 -15.85
N GLU A 3 20.42 -9.04 -14.90
CA GLU A 3 20.20 -10.48 -15.06
C GLU A 3 18.70 -10.74 -15.29
N ASN A 4 18.36 -11.51 -16.34
CA ASN A 4 16.96 -11.86 -16.61
C ASN A 4 16.50 -12.86 -15.53
N LYS A 5 15.72 -12.38 -14.56
CA LYS A 5 15.25 -13.17 -13.41
C LYS A 5 14.39 -14.35 -13.82
N LEU A 6 13.60 -14.23 -14.89
CA LEU A 6 12.80 -15.34 -15.42
C LEU A 6 13.70 -16.46 -15.96
N VAL A 7 14.73 -16.11 -16.74
CA VAL A 7 15.72 -17.07 -17.24
C VAL A 7 16.41 -17.78 -16.09
N LYS A 8 16.95 -17.02 -15.13
CA LYS A 8 17.61 -17.58 -13.94
C LYS A 8 16.69 -18.53 -13.18
N TRP A 9 15.41 -18.18 -13.05
CA TRP A 9 14.44 -19.02 -12.35
C TRP A 9 14.30 -20.40 -13.03
N PHE A 10 14.18 -20.42 -14.36
CA PHE A 10 14.07 -21.65 -15.13
C PHE A 10 15.39 -22.43 -15.22
N GLU A 11 16.53 -21.77 -15.34
CA GLU A 11 17.85 -22.43 -15.26
C GLU A 11 17.99 -23.18 -13.94
N ASN A 12 17.72 -22.51 -12.81
CA ASN A 12 17.69 -23.15 -11.51
C ASN A 12 16.72 -24.33 -11.48
N CYS A 13 15.51 -24.16 -12.04
CA CYS A 13 14.51 -25.23 -12.09
C CYS A 13 15.00 -26.45 -12.87
N PHE A 14 15.64 -26.25 -14.03
CA PHE A 14 16.12 -27.34 -14.89
C PHE A 14 17.35 -28.04 -14.33
N GLU A 15 18.17 -27.33 -13.55
CA GLU A 15 19.34 -27.85 -12.84
C GLU A 15 19.01 -28.39 -11.44
N ASN A 16 17.73 -28.49 -11.06
CA ASN A 16 17.27 -28.92 -9.75
C ASN A 16 17.80 -28.07 -8.57
N LYS A 17 18.10 -26.80 -8.82
CA LYS A 17 18.39 -25.79 -7.79
C LYS A 17 17.10 -25.12 -7.34
N SER A 18 17.11 -24.58 -6.13
CA SER A 18 15.96 -23.90 -5.54
C SER A 18 15.95 -22.40 -5.87
N ASN A 19 14.77 -21.85 -6.13
CA ASN A 19 14.56 -20.42 -6.28
C ASN A 19 14.10 -19.73 -4.98
N GLU A 20 14.40 -18.43 -4.86
CA GLU A 20 13.83 -17.56 -3.81
C GLU A 20 12.49 -16.97 -4.25
N GLU A 21 12.37 -16.69 -5.54
CA GLU A 21 11.21 -16.10 -6.17
C GLU A 21 10.12 -17.15 -6.43
N TYR A 22 8.87 -16.73 -6.25
CA TYR A 22 7.73 -17.47 -6.74
C TYR A 22 7.50 -17.14 -8.21
N LEU A 23 7.20 -18.14 -9.04
CA LEU A 23 6.75 -17.93 -10.40
C LEU A 23 5.21 -17.90 -10.40
N TYR A 24 4.61 -16.79 -10.80
CA TYR A 24 3.18 -16.70 -11.05
C TYR A 24 2.93 -16.77 -12.55
N LEU A 25 2.25 -17.84 -12.96
CA LEU A 25 1.84 -18.06 -14.34
C LEU A 25 0.41 -17.55 -14.51
N ILE A 26 0.24 -16.49 -15.30
CA ILE A 26 -1.09 -15.89 -15.55
C ILE A 26 -1.83 -16.76 -16.57
N ASP A 27 -3.14 -16.93 -16.36
CA ASP A 27 -4.01 -17.82 -17.14
C ASP A 27 -3.71 -19.32 -16.97
N PHE A 28 -2.77 -19.67 -16.08
CA PHE A 28 -2.45 -21.05 -15.72
C PHE A 28 -3.49 -21.60 -14.74
N ASN A 29 -4.14 -22.69 -15.14
CA ASN A 29 -5.30 -23.25 -14.44
C ASN A 29 -5.06 -24.68 -13.94
N ALA A 30 -6.08 -25.25 -13.28
CA ALA A 30 -6.01 -26.60 -12.73
C ALA A 30 -5.84 -27.71 -13.79
N ALA A 31 -6.29 -27.51 -15.04
CA ALA A 31 -6.05 -28.47 -16.12
C ALA A 31 -4.60 -28.41 -16.61
N ASP A 32 -3.97 -27.23 -16.62
CA ASP A 32 -2.57 -27.07 -16.99
C ASP A 32 -1.60 -27.61 -15.92
N VAL A 33 -2.02 -27.56 -14.65
CA VAL A 33 -1.33 -28.21 -13.53
C VAL A 33 -1.07 -29.68 -13.81
N GLU A 34 -2.05 -30.42 -14.34
CA GLU A 34 -1.88 -31.84 -14.66
C GLU A 34 -0.79 -32.09 -15.71
N LYS A 35 -0.64 -31.19 -16.67
CA LYS A 35 0.37 -31.27 -17.73
C LYS A 35 1.79 -30.98 -17.23
N LEU A 36 1.93 -30.13 -16.21
CA LEU A 36 3.24 -29.71 -15.68
C LEU A 36 3.75 -30.51 -14.47
N LYS A 37 3.00 -31.51 -13.97
CA LYS A 37 3.40 -32.35 -12.82
C LYS A 37 4.77 -33.04 -12.96
N ASN A 38 5.30 -33.16 -14.18
CA ASN A 38 6.56 -33.84 -14.48
C ASN A 38 7.81 -32.96 -14.38
N HIS A 39 7.66 -31.67 -14.07
CA HIS A 39 8.79 -30.77 -13.85
C HIS A 39 9.15 -30.72 -12.36
N ASN A 40 10.41 -30.44 -12.02
CA ASN A 40 10.86 -30.30 -10.63
C ASN A 40 10.33 -28.99 -10.01
N VAL A 41 9.01 -28.88 -9.94
CA VAL A 41 8.25 -27.72 -9.53
C VAL A 41 7.23 -28.14 -8.48
N LYS A 42 6.99 -27.24 -7.53
CA LYS A 42 5.90 -27.36 -6.56
C LYS A 42 4.80 -26.40 -6.95
N LEU A 43 3.71 -26.96 -7.45
CA LEU A 43 2.52 -26.22 -7.86
C LEU A 43 1.73 -25.86 -6.59
N ILE A 44 1.44 -24.58 -6.39
CA ILE A 44 0.67 -24.12 -5.23
C ILE A 44 -0.53 -23.32 -5.67
N ASP A 45 -1.69 -23.80 -5.24
CA ASP A 45 -2.94 -23.09 -5.30
C ASP A 45 -2.92 -21.90 -4.32
N LEU A 46 -3.13 -20.69 -4.85
CA LEU A 46 -3.15 -19.45 -4.09
C LEU A 46 -4.15 -19.46 -2.91
N GLU A 47 -5.28 -20.16 -3.05
CA GLU A 47 -6.27 -20.27 -1.98
C GLU A 47 -5.80 -21.14 -0.81
N ASN A 48 -4.96 -22.14 -1.11
CA ASN A 48 -4.50 -23.14 -0.17
C ASN A 48 -3.06 -22.91 0.29
N PHE A 49 -2.41 -21.83 -0.13
CA PHE A 49 -1.06 -21.49 0.33
C PHE A 49 -1.08 -21.19 1.83
N ARG A 50 -0.64 -22.16 2.62
CA ARG A 50 -0.31 -22.01 4.04
C ARG A 50 1.21 -22.12 4.15
N GLU A 51 1.85 -21.02 4.51
CA GLU A 51 3.29 -20.87 4.78
C GLU A 51 4.23 -22.01 4.35
N TYR A 52 4.75 -21.95 3.13
CA TYR A 52 5.91 -22.77 2.75
C TYR A 52 7.21 -21.99 2.99
N ILE A 53 8.12 -22.50 3.82
CA ILE A 53 9.25 -21.72 4.39
C ILE A 53 10.60 -22.02 3.72
N SER A 54 10.73 -23.07 2.91
CA SER A 54 12.00 -23.42 2.24
C SER A 54 12.11 -22.86 0.83
N LYS A 55 13.31 -22.44 0.38
CA LYS A 55 13.56 -22.16 -1.05
C LYS A 55 13.18 -23.36 -1.90
N ASN A 56 12.46 -23.13 -3.01
CA ASN A 56 12.02 -24.18 -3.92
C ASN A 56 11.56 -23.59 -5.26
N ASN A 57 11.22 -24.45 -6.21
CA ASN A 57 10.70 -24.03 -7.51
C ASN A 57 9.17 -23.97 -7.44
N TYR A 58 8.67 -22.92 -6.80
CA TYR A 58 7.24 -22.73 -6.61
C TYR A 58 6.58 -22.05 -7.82
N ILE A 59 5.57 -22.71 -8.36
CA ILE A 59 4.67 -22.11 -9.35
C ILE A 59 3.32 -21.88 -8.68
N LEU A 60 2.89 -20.63 -8.66
CA LEU A 60 1.63 -20.18 -8.12
C LEU A 60 0.56 -20.22 -9.21
N TYR A 61 -0.61 -20.72 -8.86
CA TYR A 61 -1.76 -20.76 -9.76
C TYR A 61 -3.06 -20.52 -8.99
N ASN A 62 -4.10 -20.09 -9.70
CA ASN A 62 -5.42 -19.90 -9.11
C ASN A 62 -6.32 -21.09 -9.47
N LYS A 63 -6.91 -21.75 -8.47
CA LYS A 63 -7.81 -22.88 -8.70
C LYS A 63 -9.18 -22.36 -9.14
N PHE A 64 -9.45 -22.43 -10.43
CA PHE A 64 -10.74 -22.08 -10.99
C PHE A 64 -11.85 -22.96 -10.41
N THR A 65 -12.90 -22.33 -9.88
CA THR A 65 -14.24 -22.92 -9.90
C THR A 65 -15.00 -22.24 -11.04
N THR A 66 -15.80 -22.98 -11.80
CA THR A 66 -16.41 -22.60 -13.09
C THR A 66 -17.27 -21.32 -13.08
N ASN A 67 -17.43 -20.65 -11.93
CA ASN A 67 -18.24 -19.44 -11.75
C ASN A 67 -17.43 -18.18 -11.38
N SER A 68 -16.11 -18.23 -11.17
CA SER A 68 -15.32 -17.04 -10.81
C SER A 68 -14.75 -16.33 -12.04
N LYS A 69 -15.35 -15.22 -12.45
CA LYS A 69 -14.88 -14.37 -13.57
C LYS A 69 -13.56 -13.60 -13.30
N ASN A 70 -12.90 -13.81 -12.17
CA ASN A 70 -11.72 -13.03 -11.76
C ASN A 70 -10.52 -13.94 -11.49
N ASN A 71 -9.59 -14.01 -12.44
CA ASN A 71 -8.35 -14.81 -12.43
C ASN A 71 -7.27 -14.25 -11.47
N ASN A 72 -7.66 -13.55 -10.40
CA ASN A 72 -6.81 -12.48 -9.87
C ASN A 72 -6.29 -12.78 -8.47
N MET A 73 -5.06 -12.35 -8.21
CA MET A 73 -4.31 -12.67 -7.00
C MET A 73 -4.76 -11.87 -5.74
N SER A 74 -5.87 -11.14 -5.82
CA SER A 74 -6.36 -10.23 -4.77
C SER A 74 -6.89 -10.94 -3.51
N SER A 75 -7.25 -12.21 -3.59
CA SER A 75 -7.74 -13.03 -2.45
C SER A 75 -6.64 -13.75 -1.67
N ALA A 76 -5.39 -13.69 -2.14
CA ALA A 76 -4.28 -14.47 -1.62
C ALA A 76 -3.71 -13.87 -0.31
N ASN A 77 -4.32 -14.23 0.82
CA ASN A 77 -3.94 -13.77 2.16
C ASN A 77 -2.45 -13.96 2.51
N TRP A 78 -1.77 -14.96 1.94
CA TRP A 78 -0.36 -15.23 2.22
C TRP A 78 0.57 -14.12 1.70
N ILE A 79 0.16 -13.41 0.65
CA ILE A 79 0.93 -12.30 0.07
C ILE A 79 1.11 -11.20 1.11
N ARG A 80 0.09 -10.99 1.94
CA ARG A 80 0.13 -10.03 3.03
C ARG A 80 1.15 -10.41 4.11
N LEU A 81 1.23 -11.68 4.47
CA LEU A 81 1.93 -12.14 5.69
C LEU A 81 3.46 -12.14 5.56
N LYS A 82 4.02 -12.42 4.39
CA LYS A 82 5.49 -12.49 4.23
C LYS A 82 6.08 -11.14 3.82
N ASN A 83 7.09 -10.66 4.54
CA ASN A 83 7.71 -9.37 4.27
C ASN A 83 8.61 -9.37 3.02
N ASP A 84 9.24 -10.50 2.70
CA ASP A 84 10.27 -10.59 1.66
C ASP A 84 9.79 -11.32 0.40
N ILE A 85 8.50 -11.19 0.08
CA ILE A 85 7.95 -11.81 -1.13
C ILE A 85 8.56 -11.19 -2.38
N LYS A 86 9.05 -12.07 -3.26
CA LYS A 86 9.49 -11.77 -4.61
C LYS A 86 8.72 -12.67 -5.59
N ILE A 87 8.10 -12.07 -6.59
CA ILE A 87 7.25 -12.76 -7.56
C ILE A 87 7.69 -12.39 -8.97
N ILE A 88 7.89 -13.40 -9.81
CA ILE A 88 8.06 -13.25 -11.25
C ILE A 88 6.71 -13.58 -11.88
N CYS A 89 6.13 -12.63 -12.60
CA CYS A 89 4.81 -12.77 -13.21
C CYS A 89 4.95 -12.81 -14.71
N VAL A 90 4.49 -13.89 -15.33
CA VAL A 90 4.60 -14.09 -16.78
C VAL A 90 3.30 -14.71 -17.29
N LYS A 91 2.91 -14.34 -18.51
CA LYS A 91 1.75 -14.94 -19.16
C LYS A 91 2.04 -16.40 -19.49
N TYR A 92 1.10 -17.28 -19.20
CA TYR A 92 1.14 -18.67 -19.63
C TYR A 92 0.31 -18.83 -20.91
N ASP A 93 0.96 -19.37 -21.94
CA ASP A 93 0.37 -19.73 -23.22
C ASP A 93 1.06 -20.99 -23.75
N GLU A 94 0.65 -21.44 -24.94
CA GLU A 94 1.23 -22.61 -25.59
C GLU A 94 2.75 -22.47 -25.83
N ALA A 95 3.22 -21.26 -26.14
CA ALA A 95 4.65 -21.02 -26.33
C ALA A 95 5.42 -21.20 -25.02
N MET A 96 4.90 -20.70 -23.90
CA MET A 96 5.50 -20.88 -22.57
C MET A 96 5.50 -22.37 -22.20
N TYR A 97 4.39 -23.07 -22.41
CA TYR A 97 4.30 -24.52 -22.18
C TYR A 97 5.37 -25.29 -22.96
N ASN A 98 5.52 -25.01 -24.25
CA ASN A 98 6.53 -25.66 -25.10
C ASN A 98 7.95 -25.33 -24.67
N ALA A 99 8.21 -24.09 -24.24
CA ALA A 99 9.52 -23.67 -23.74
C ALA A 99 9.91 -24.40 -22.43
N ILE A 100 8.95 -24.56 -21.51
CA ILE A 100 9.13 -25.31 -20.26
C ILE A 100 9.41 -26.79 -20.56
N ASN A 101 8.62 -27.41 -21.43
CA ASN A 101 8.76 -28.83 -21.75
C ASN A 101 10.05 -29.17 -22.50
N SER A 102 10.45 -28.32 -23.43
CA SER A 102 11.71 -28.47 -24.16
C SER A 102 12.94 -28.01 -23.37
N LYS A 103 12.75 -27.46 -22.16
CA LYS A 103 13.78 -26.83 -21.34
C LYS A 103 14.60 -25.78 -22.11
N ASN A 104 13.94 -25.04 -23.00
CA ASN A 104 14.61 -24.13 -23.93
C ASN A 104 14.71 -22.71 -23.38
N ILE A 105 15.86 -22.39 -22.78
CA ILE A 105 16.14 -21.07 -22.20
C ILE A 105 16.12 -19.94 -23.25
N ASN A 106 16.51 -20.23 -24.50
CA ASN A 106 16.50 -19.21 -25.56
C ASN A 106 15.08 -18.71 -25.85
N ILE A 107 14.09 -19.61 -25.81
CA ILE A 107 12.67 -19.23 -25.96
C ILE A 107 12.19 -18.49 -24.71
N ILE A 108 12.56 -18.95 -23.50
CA ILE A 108 12.18 -18.31 -22.23
C ILE A 108 12.63 -16.85 -22.16
N LYS A 109 13.81 -16.54 -22.70
CA LYS A 109 14.39 -15.19 -22.69
C LYS A 109 13.53 -14.14 -23.41
N GLU A 110 12.71 -14.57 -24.38
CA GLU A 110 11.86 -13.69 -25.19
C GLU A 110 10.56 -13.29 -24.47
N PHE A 111 10.19 -13.96 -23.37
CA PHE A 111 8.97 -13.63 -22.63
C PHE A 111 9.12 -12.35 -21.81
N LYS A 112 8.14 -11.46 -21.98
CA LYS A 112 7.96 -10.30 -21.10
C LYS A 112 7.45 -10.79 -19.74
N TYR A 113 8.09 -10.31 -18.68
CA TYR A 113 7.68 -10.60 -17.31
C TYR A 113 7.71 -9.35 -16.44
N HIS A 114 6.97 -9.40 -15.33
CA HIS A 114 7.02 -8.40 -14.28
C HIS A 114 7.64 -8.99 -13.02
N PHE A 115 8.65 -8.31 -12.48
CA PHE A 115 9.20 -8.62 -11.16
C PHE A 115 8.53 -7.76 -10.10
N ILE A 116 8.00 -8.40 -9.07
CA ILE A 116 7.18 -7.75 -8.05
C ILE A 116 7.67 -8.15 -6.67
N GLU A 117 8.08 -7.16 -5.90
CA GLU A 117 8.44 -7.31 -4.49
C GLU A 117 7.77 -6.23 -3.64
N LYS A 118 7.75 -6.44 -2.32
CA LYS A 118 7.28 -5.42 -1.39
C LYS A 118 8.28 -4.27 -1.29
N ILE A 119 7.77 -3.05 -1.19
CA ILE A 119 8.58 -1.85 -1.04
C ILE A 119 8.13 -1.12 0.24
N ASP A 120 9.10 -0.58 0.96
CA ASP A 120 8.85 0.19 2.18
C ASP A 120 8.13 1.51 1.87
N LEU A 121 7.01 1.77 2.56
CA LEU A 121 6.19 2.97 2.38
C LEU A 121 6.99 4.27 2.52
N LYS A 122 7.96 4.32 3.44
CA LYS A 122 8.80 5.50 3.65
C LYS A 122 9.66 5.79 2.41
N LYS A 123 10.30 4.77 1.85
CA LYS A 123 11.12 4.91 0.62
C LYS A 123 10.30 5.45 -0.56
N ILE A 124 9.03 5.04 -0.67
CA ILE A 124 8.13 5.49 -1.74
C ILE A 124 7.80 6.97 -1.60
N LEU A 125 7.54 7.42 -0.37
CA LEU A 125 7.20 8.80 -0.09
C LEU A 125 8.38 9.76 -0.25
N GLU A 126 9.61 9.23 -0.19
CA GLU A 126 10.86 9.94 -0.44
C GLU A 126 11.26 9.96 -1.94
N THR A 127 10.50 9.26 -2.80
CA THR A 127 10.78 9.22 -4.25
C THR A 127 10.47 10.56 -4.90
N GLU A 128 11.45 11.14 -5.60
CA GLU A 128 11.35 12.46 -6.25
C GLU A 128 10.18 12.54 -7.25
N ASP A 129 10.11 11.56 -8.16
CA ASP A 129 8.97 11.39 -9.07
C ASP A 129 8.02 10.27 -8.62
N ILE A 130 7.44 10.45 -7.42
CA ILE A 130 6.41 9.55 -6.89
C ILE A 130 5.26 9.33 -7.88
N LYS A 131 4.92 10.31 -8.73
CA LYS A 131 3.78 10.18 -9.67
C LYS A 131 4.05 9.06 -10.67
N SER A 132 5.12 9.18 -11.45
CA SER A 132 5.47 8.19 -12.47
C SER A 132 5.73 6.82 -11.83
N PHE A 133 6.36 6.80 -10.66
CA PHE A 133 6.63 5.57 -9.92
C PHE A 133 5.35 4.85 -9.47
N LEU A 134 4.36 5.58 -8.95
CA LEU A 134 3.05 5.01 -8.60
C LEU A 134 2.32 4.49 -9.84
N GLN A 135 2.42 5.19 -10.97
CA GLN A 135 1.78 4.78 -12.21
C GLN A 135 2.36 3.48 -12.75
N GLU A 136 3.69 3.41 -12.85
CA GLU A 136 4.40 2.20 -13.30
C GLU A 136 4.10 1.02 -12.37
N ARG A 137 4.13 1.25 -11.04
CA ARG A 137 3.80 0.21 -10.07
C ARG A 137 2.35 -0.25 -10.21
N ASN A 138 1.41 0.67 -10.38
CA ASN A 138 -0.01 0.33 -10.53
C ASN A 138 -0.26 -0.53 -11.76
N LEU A 139 0.42 -0.27 -12.89
CA LEU A 139 0.35 -1.12 -14.09
C LEU A 139 0.95 -2.52 -13.85
N LYS A 140 2.10 -2.60 -13.16
CA LYS A 140 2.70 -3.89 -12.80
C LYS A 140 1.79 -4.73 -11.90
N ILE A 141 1.14 -4.09 -10.92
CA ILE A 141 0.22 -4.76 -9.99
C ILE A 141 -1.14 -5.06 -10.64
N SER A 142 -1.65 -4.20 -11.53
CA SER A 142 -2.92 -4.47 -12.21
C SER A 142 -2.85 -5.73 -13.08
N PHE A 143 -1.67 -6.05 -13.62
CA PHE A 143 -1.41 -7.31 -14.31
C PHE A 143 -1.58 -8.54 -13.40
N LEU A 144 -1.27 -8.44 -12.10
CA LEU A 144 -1.55 -9.50 -11.11
C LEU A 144 -3.02 -9.56 -10.70
N LEU A 145 -3.66 -8.39 -10.62
CA LEU A 145 -4.97 -8.24 -10.01
C LEU A 145 -6.11 -8.21 -11.01
N GLY A 146 -5.84 -8.15 -12.31
CA GLY A 146 -6.84 -7.95 -13.37
C GLY A 146 -7.69 -6.69 -13.25
N TYR A 147 -7.31 -5.76 -12.36
CA TYR A 147 -7.91 -4.43 -12.19
C TYR A 147 -6.88 -3.45 -11.61
N GLU A 148 -7.12 -2.16 -11.78
CA GLU A 148 -6.24 -1.11 -11.24
C GLU A 148 -6.63 -0.71 -9.81
N ILE A 149 -5.66 -0.55 -8.92
CA ILE A 149 -5.92 -0.06 -7.55
C ILE A 149 -6.12 1.45 -7.54
N ILE A 150 -5.29 2.15 -8.30
CA ILE A 150 -5.46 3.54 -8.65
C ILE A 150 -6.04 3.54 -10.05
N GLU A 151 -7.28 3.98 -10.23
CA GLU A 151 -7.88 4.10 -11.56
C GLU A 151 -7.15 5.20 -12.33
N LEU A 152 -6.33 4.81 -13.32
CA LEU A 152 -5.44 5.70 -14.08
C LEU A 152 -5.96 6.02 -15.49
N GLY A 153 -7.26 5.81 -15.74
CA GLY A 153 -7.94 6.28 -16.96
C GLY A 153 -7.63 7.76 -17.27
N ILE A 154 -7.85 8.22 -18.52
CA ILE A 154 -7.31 9.44 -19.17
C ILE A 154 -7.13 10.66 -18.22
N ILE A 155 -6.12 10.60 -17.35
CA ILE A 155 -5.80 11.60 -16.34
C ILE A 155 -6.92 11.75 -15.27
N ASP A 156 -6.95 10.85 -14.27
CA ASP A 156 -7.74 11.13 -13.05
C ASP A 156 -7.19 12.41 -12.39
N ARG A 157 -7.93 13.51 -12.61
CA ARG A 157 -7.66 14.83 -12.03
C ARG A 157 -7.53 14.74 -10.51
N LEU A 158 -8.27 13.83 -9.87
CA LEU A 158 -8.20 13.63 -8.43
C LEU A 158 -6.83 13.09 -8.01
N PHE A 159 -6.29 12.10 -8.72
CA PHE A 159 -4.96 11.57 -8.41
C PHE A 159 -3.88 12.66 -8.53
N ASN A 160 -3.87 13.43 -9.61
CA ASN A 160 -2.90 14.52 -9.78
C ASN A 160 -2.98 15.57 -8.66
N VAL A 161 -4.20 15.95 -8.29
CA VAL A 161 -4.44 16.91 -7.21
C VAL A 161 -3.93 16.36 -5.87
N GLN A 162 -4.18 15.08 -5.59
CA GLN A 162 -3.70 14.45 -4.36
C GLN A 162 -2.17 14.36 -4.31
N ILE A 163 -1.52 14.08 -5.44
CA ILE A 163 -0.05 14.08 -5.54
C ILE A 163 0.52 15.50 -5.34
N GLU A 164 -0.09 16.52 -5.94
CA GLU A 164 0.36 17.90 -5.78
C GLU A 164 0.19 18.40 -4.34
N LEU A 165 -0.94 18.08 -3.69
CA LEU A 165 -1.16 18.35 -2.27
C LEU A 165 -0.06 17.72 -1.40
N PHE A 166 0.31 16.47 -1.71
CA PHE A 166 1.39 15.78 -1.01
C PHE A 166 2.73 16.48 -1.23
N LYS A 167 3.10 16.79 -2.49
CA LYS A 167 4.40 17.39 -2.81
C LYS A 167 4.54 18.82 -2.27
N THR A 168 3.50 19.65 -2.39
CA THR A 168 3.59 21.08 -2.08
C THR A 168 3.19 21.42 -0.66
N GLN A 169 2.14 20.78 -0.13
CA GLN A 169 1.59 21.08 1.18
C GLN A 169 1.97 20.05 2.25
N LYS A 170 2.68 18.98 1.85
CA LYS A 170 2.97 17.83 2.74
C LYS A 170 1.70 17.23 3.34
N ILE A 171 0.59 17.28 2.58
CA ILE A 171 -0.71 16.72 2.96
C ILE A 171 -1.00 15.49 2.13
N LEU A 172 -1.06 14.31 2.77
CA LEU A 172 -1.41 13.06 2.12
C LEU A 172 -2.86 12.68 2.40
N ILE A 173 -3.70 12.62 1.36
CA ILE A 173 -5.08 12.14 1.51
C ILE A 173 -5.08 10.67 1.94
N ALA A 174 -5.90 10.31 2.92
CA ALA A 174 -5.88 8.96 3.50
C ALA A 174 -6.28 7.86 2.52
N ASP A 175 -7.15 8.18 1.54
CA ASP A 175 -7.49 7.26 0.45
C ASP A 175 -6.28 6.94 -0.44
N LEU A 176 -5.52 7.98 -0.84
CA LEU A 176 -4.27 7.80 -1.57
C LEU A 176 -3.25 7.01 -0.75
N ALA A 177 -3.07 7.37 0.52
CA ALA A 177 -2.16 6.66 1.42
C ALA A 177 -2.49 5.16 1.50
N LYS A 178 -3.78 4.82 1.56
CA LYS A 178 -4.24 3.44 1.53
C LYS A 178 -3.87 2.76 0.21
N LYS A 179 -4.18 3.38 -0.94
CA LYS A 179 -3.85 2.82 -2.26
C LYS A 179 -2.36 2.60 -2.45
N ILE A 180 -1.53 3.56 -2.04
CA ILE A 180 -0.06 3.42 -2.02
C ILE A 180 0.30 2.23 -1.12
N TYR A 181 -0.17 2.20 0.12
CA TYR A 181 0.13 1.08 1.02
C TYR A 181 -0.22 -0.28 0.40
N MET A 182 -1.40 -0.43 -0.20
CA MET A 182 -1.84 -1.67 -0.87
C MET A 182 -0.89 -2.06 -2.02
N LEU A 183 -0.55 -1.13 -2.92
CA LEU A 183 0.30 -1.38 -4.09
C LEU A 183 1.71 -1.85 -3.75
N PHE A 184 2.26 -1.35 -2.64
CA PHE A 184 3.67 -1.59 -2.30
C PHE A 184 3.87 -2.60 -1.20
N ARG A 185 2.93 -2.74 -0.28
CA ARG A 185 2.95 -3.81 0.72
C ARG A 185 2.25 -5.07 0.24
N LEU A 186 1.66 -5.03 -0.96
CA LEU A 186 0.89 -6.12 -1.57
C LEU A 186 -0.22 -6.62 -0.61
N ASP A 187 -0.87 -5.67 0.07
CA ASP A 187 -1.87 -5.94 1.08
C ASP A 187 -3.26 -5.56 0.55
N PHE A 188 -3.96 -6.56 0.00
CA PHE A 188 -5.25 -6.37 -0.67
C PHE A 188 -6.45 -6.78 0.19
N CYS A 189 -6.19 -7.43 1.33
CA CYS A 189 -7.22 -8.07 2.14
C CYS A 189 -7.51 -7.31 3.44
N ASP A 190 -6.55 -6.54 3.97
CA ASP A 190 -6.76 -5.85 5.24
C ASP A 190 -7.79 -4.73 5.16
N ASN A 191 -8.52 -4.57 6.27
CA ASN A 191 -9.51 -3.52 6.39
C ASN A 191 -8.87 -2.13 6.55
N LYS A 192 -9.68 -1.09 6.30
CA LYS A 192 -9.25 0.31 6.33
C LYS A 192 -8.61 0.72 7.67
N THR A 193 -9.05 0.14 8.79
CA THR A 193 -8.52 0.46 10.13
C THR A 193 -7.12 -0.10 10.32
N VAL A 194 -6.90 -1.38 9.96
CA VAL A 194 -5.59 -2.03 10.07
C VAL A 194 -4.57 -1.31 9.18
N ILE A 195 -4.92 -1.07 7.92
CA ILE A 195 -4.06 -0.33 6.99
C ILE A 195 -3.76 1.08 7.53
N GLY A 196 -4.78 1.79 8.03
CA GLY A 196 -4.60 3.12 8.62
C GLY A 196 -3.65 3.13 9.82
N ASN A 197 -3.72 2.12 10.69
CA ASN A 197 -2.79 1.98 11.81
C ASN A 197 -1.35 1.71 11.35
N ASN A 198 -1.17 0.90 10.31
CA ASN A 198 0.16 0.62 9.76
C ASN A 198 0.75 1.88 9.09
N ILE A 199 -0.06 2.63 8.33
CA ILE A 199 0.35 3.92 7.75
C ILE A 199 0.72 4.91 8.86
N HIS A 200 -0.09 5.03 9.91
CA HIS A 200 0.22 5.90 11.06
C HIS A 200 1.58 5.57 11.68
N LYS A 201 1.89 4.28 11.88
CA LYS A 201 3.19 3.85 12.44
C LYS A 201 4.36 4.27 11.56
N VAL A 202 4.23 4.17 10.24
CA VAL A 202 5.28 4.56 9.30
C VAL A 202 5.45 6.08 9.22
N LEU A 203 4.34 6.80 9.08
CA LEU A 203 4.35 8.26 8.94
C LEU A 203 4.61 8.99 10.25
N ASN A 204 4.44 8.31 11.38
CA ASN A 204 4.41 8.89 12.71
C ASN A 204 3.43 10.09 12.82
N VAL A 205 2.29 10.02 12.11
CA VAL A 205 1.24 11.04 12.11
C VAL A 205 -0.13 10.37 12.11
N LYS A 206 -1.05 10.83 12.96
CA LYS A 206 -2.42 10.31 12.97
C LYS A 206 -3.23 10.92 11.85
N SER A 207 -4.09 10.12 11.19
CA SER A 207 -5.04 10.71 10.26
C SER A 207 -6.09 11.55 11.00
N LYS A 208 -6.43 12.70 10.43
CA LYS A 208 -7.47 13.59 10.96
C LYS A 208 -8.52 13.88 9.90
N SER A 209 -9.78 14.00 10.33
CA SER A 209 -10.85 14.46 9.46
C SER A 209 -10.77 15.98 9.31
N ILE A 210 -10.79 16.47 8.07
CA ILE A 210 -10.85 17.90 7.75
C ILE A 210 -12.16 18.21 7.02
N THR A 211 -12.63 19.44 7.18
CA THR A 211 -13.79 19.93 6.45
C THR A 211 -13.43 20.19 4.98
N GLY A 212 -14.45 20.21 4.13
CA GLY A 212 -14.27 20.59 2.73
C GLY A 212 -13.69 22.01 2.57
N LYS A 213 -14.06 22.96 3.45
CA LYS A 213 -13.46 24.31 3.48
C LYS A 213 -11.95 24.27 3.70
N LYS A 214 -11.48 23.49 4.69
CA LYS A 214 -10.05 23.35 4.96
C LYS A 214 -9.31 22.69 3.80
N LEU A 215 -9.94 21.70 3.15
CA LEU A 215 -9.37 21.09 1.94
C LEU A 215 -9.23 22.11 0.81
N LYS A 216 -10.23 22.97 0.58
CA LYS A 216 -10.15 24.09 -0.40
C LYS A 216 -8.99 25.03 -0.10
N GLU A 217 -8.77 25.38 1.17
CA GLU A 217 -7.64 26.24 1.55
C GLU A 217 -6.30 25.64 1.12
N TYR A 218 -6.08 24.34 1.36
CA TYR A 218 -4.86 23.67 0.90
C TYR A 218 -4.78 23.62 -0.64
N LEU A 219 -5.89 23.35 -1.32
CA LEU A 219 -5.94 23.28 -2.79
C LEU A 219 -5.62 24.64 -3.44
N ASN A 220 -6.12 25.74 -2.89
CA ASN A 220 -5.86 27.10 -3.40
C ASN A 220 -4.38 27.50 -3.29
N GLN A 221 -3.60 26.81 -2.46
CA GLN A 221 -2.16 27.02 -2.31
C GLN A 221 -1.34 26.16 -3.28
N THR A 222 -1.99 25.29 -4.06
CA THR A 222 -1.34 24.48 -5.10
C THR A 222 -1.33 25.20 -6.44
N LYS A 223 -0.39 24.83 -7.33
CA LYS A 223 -0.28 25.43 -8.67
C LYS A 223 -1.33 24.90 -9.67
N ILE A 224 -2.15 23.94 -9.27
CA ILE A 224 -3.14 23.31 -10.15
C ILE A 224 -4.45 24.11 -10.09
N PHE A 225 -4.78 24.80 -11.18
CA PHE A 225 -6.08 25.46 -11.34
C PHE A 225 -7.19 24.39 -11.36
N TYR A 226 -7.94 24.34 -10.26
CA TYR A 226 -8.99 23.35 -10.07
C TYR A 226 -10.37 23.94 -10.40
N THR A 227 -10.85 23.72 -11.64
CA THR A 227 -12.18 24.17 -12.12
C THR A 227 -13.26 23.09 -12.10
N GLY A 228 -12.97 21.91 -11.53
CA GLY A 228 -13.90 20.78 -11.47
C GLY A 228 -14.72 20.71 -10.18
N ILE A 229 -15.76 19.86 -10.18
CA ILE A 229 -16.58 19.54 -9.01
C ILE A 229 -16.00 18.27 -8.36
N ILE A 230 -14.88 18.37 -7.62
CA ILE A 230 -14.59 17.36 -6.61
C ILE A 230 -15.72 17.58 -5.61
N PRO A 231 -16.49 16.55 -5.24
CA PRO A 231 -17.43 16.68 -4.15
C PRO A 231 -16.60 16.97 -2.89
N ILE A 232 -16.47 18.26 -2.56
CA ILE A 232 -15.68 18.77 -1.44
C ILE A 232 -16.41 18.40 -0.17
N LYS A 233 -16.21 17.14 0.22
CA LYS A 233 -16.76 16.52 1.41
C LYS A 233 -15.70 16.53 2.51
N GLN A 234 -16.15 16.22 3.72
CA GLN A 234 -15.24 15.89 4.79
C GLN A 234 -14.35 14.71 4.34
N THR A 235 -13.04 14.84 4.51
CA THR A 235 -12.06 13.80 4.13
C THR A 235 -11.06 13.60 5.25
N ARG A 236 -10.36 12.47 5.24
CA ARG A 236 -9.27 12.19 6.17
C ARG A 236 -7.93 12.43 5.50
N ILE A 237 -7.02 13.07 6.23
CA ILE A 237 -5.66 13.38 5.76
C ILE A 237 -4.61 12.99 6.79
N TYR A 238 -3.40 12.75 6.32
CA TYR A 238 -2.18 12.77 7.11
C TYR A 238 -1.47 14.09 6.82
N ASP A 239 -1.26 14.91 7.86
CA ASP A 239 -0.59 16.20 7.76
C ASP A 239 0.86 16.03 8.20
N LEU A 240 1.76 15.88 7.23
CA LEU A 240 3.15 15.49 7.47
C LEU A 240 4.00 16.66 7.97
N ASN A 241 3.42 17.84 8.13
CA ASN A 241 4.05 18.96 8.82
C ASN A 241 3.97 18.82 10.36
N ILE A 242 3.13 17.91 10.86
CA ILE A 242 2.93 17.72 12.30
C ILE A 242 3.97 16.75 12.85
N ASN A 243 4.72 17.20 13.86
CA ASN A 243 5.46 16.29 14.73
C ASN A 243 4.51 15.68 15.78
N GLN A 244 4.01 14.47 15.52
CA GLN A 244 3.00 13.85 16.39
C GLN A 244 3.54 13.56 17.79
N ILE A 245 4.83 13.22 17.94
CA ILE A 245 5.44 12.93 19.25
C ILE A 245 5.44 14.18 20.10
N GLU A 246 5.86 15.31 19.52
CA GLU A 246 5.87 16.60 20.18
C GLU A 246 4.44 17.03 20.54
N LEU A 247 3.50 16.92 19.60
CA LEU A 247 2.09 17.25 19.84
C LEU A 247 1.47 16.39 20.95
N ASP A 248 1.68 15.07 20.93
CA ASP A 248 1.18 14.16 21.95
C ASP A 248 1.81 14.47 23.33
N THR A 249 3.08 14.87 23.35
CA THR A 249 3.78 15.32 24.57
C THR A 249 3.19 16.62 25.11
N LYS A 250 2.98 17.62 24.26
CA LYS A 250 2.32 18.89 24.61
C LYS A 250 0.93 18.66 25.18
N ILE A 251 0.13 17.79 24.56
CA ILE A 251 -1.20 17.39 25.05
C ILE A 251 -1.12 16.68 26.40
N LYS A 252 -0.14 15.80 26.62
CA LYS A 252 0.05 15.10 27.90
C LYS A 252 0.36 16.08 29.02
N ILE A 253 1.26 17.03 28.78
CA ILE A 253 1.60 18.08 29.75
C ILE A 253 0.37 18.94 30.05
N ALA A 254 -0.36 19.39 29.03
CA ALA A 254 -1.59 20.18 29.21
C ALA A 254 -2.63 19.45 30.08
N LYS A 255 -2.88 18.16 29.83
CA LYS A 255 -3.79 17.35 30.64
C LYS A 255 -3.36 17.25 32.10
N ASN A 256 -2.06 17.04 32.33
CA ASN A 256 -1.52 16.98 33.69
C ASN A 256 -1.73 18.33 34.40
N LEU A 257 -1.44 19.47 33.74
CA LEU A 257 -1.65 20.80 34.31
C LEU A 257 -3.13 21.07 34.63
N ILE A 258 -4.05 20.73 33.73
CA ILE A 258 -5.50 20.85 33.96
C ILE A 258 -5.94 20.01 35.17
N SER A 259 -5.37 18.80 35.33
CA SER A 259 -5.74 17.91 36.42
C SER A 259 -5.30 18.38 37.81
N LEU A 260 -4.29 19.26 37.88
CA LEU A 260 -3.78 19.80 39.15
C LEU A 260 -4.75 20.77 39.84
N LYS A 261 -5.79 21.28 39.14
CA LYS A 261 -6.82 22.19 39.69
C LYS A 261 -6.25 23.34 40.55
N LYS A 262 -5.15 23.97 40.14
CA LYS A 262 -4.59 25.12 40.84
C LYS A 262 -5.20 26.41 40.31
N ASP A 263 -5.64 27.29 41.20
CA ASP A 263 -6.30 28.57 40.86
C ASP A 263 -5.46 29.48 39.94
N LYS A 264 -4.13 29.33 39.97
CA LYS A 264 -3.18 30.08 39.12
C LYS A 264 -2.89 29.43 37.76
N LEU A 265 -3.47 28.28 37.44
CA LEU A 265 -3.30 27.60 36.16
C LEU A 265 -4.53 27.80 35.29
N ASP A 266 -4.64 28.98 34.68
CA ASP A 266 -5.69 29.26 33.70
C ASP A 266 -5.34 28.73 32.29
N ILE A 267 -6.30 28.83 31.38
CA ILE A 267 -6.16 28.40 29.98
C ILE A 267 -4.98 29.08 29.28
N SER A 268 -4.76 30.37 29.54
CA SER A 268 -3.75 31.17 28.84
C SER A 268 -2.34 30.76 29.29
N ILE A 269 -2.16 30.53 30.60
CA ILE A 269 -0.91 30.04 31.17
C ILE A 269 -0.59 28.64 30.64
N ILE A 270 -1.58 27.73 30.64
CA ILE A 270 -1.39 26.37 30.12
C ILE A 270 -1.07 26.40 28.62
N SER A 271 -1.76 27.25 27.86
CA SER A 271 -1.48 27.47 26.43
C SER A 271 -0.05 27.95 26.21
N LYS A 272 0.42 28.93 26.98
CA LYS A 272 1.78 29.44 26.90
C LYS A 272 2.84 28.40 27.23
N VAL A 273 2.65 27.61 28.29
CA VAL A 273 3.61 26.58 28.74
C VAL A 273 3.69 25.40 27.75
N THR A 274 2.57 25.05 27.13
CA THR A 274 2.48 23.87 26.24
C THR A 274 2.63 24.22 24.77
N GLU A 275 2.64 25.52 24.44
CA GLU A 275 2.60 26.06 23.07
C GLU A 275 1.40 25.56 22.24
N LEU A 276 0.37 25.03 22.91
CA LEU A 276 -0.92 24.72 22.29
C LEU A 276 -1.74 25.99 22.18
N SER A 277 -2.64 26.07 21.21
CA SER A 277 -3.58 27.20 21.15
C SER A 277 -4.56 27.18 22.34
N GLU A 278 -5.00 28.34 22.80
CA GLU A 278 -5.99 28.45 23.88
C GLU A 278 -7.26 27.65 23.57
N LYS A 279 -7.68 27.60 22.30
CA LYS A 279 -8.83 26.79 21.86
C LYS A 279 -8.61 25.29 22.04
N GLU A 280 -7.38 24.81 21.84
CA GLU A 280 -7.05 23.39 22.08
C GLU A 280 -7.05 23.08 23.57
N VAL A 281 -6.48 23.97 24.39
CA VAL A 281 -6.48 23.84 25.84
C VAL A 281 -7.90 23.86 26.41
N GLN A 282 -8.75 24.79 25.96
CA GLN A 282 -10.17 24.85 26.33
C GLN A 282 -10.90 23.54 26.04
N LYS A 283 -10.68 22.94 24.86
CA LYS A 283 -11.29 21.65 24.50
C LYS A 283 -10.83 20.53 25.41
N LEU A 284 -9.54 20.51 25.79
CA LEU A 284 -9.00 19.53 26.74
C LEU A 284 -9.64 19.69 28.12
N GLN A 285 -9.80 20.93 28.60
CA GLN A 285 -10.42 21.23 29.88
C GLN A 285 -11.89 20.80 29.92
N ILE A 286 -12.68 21.15 28.90
CA ILE A 286 -14.09 20.72 28.79
C ILE A 286 -14.19 19.19 28.82
N LYS A 287 -13.31 18.50 28.08
CA LYS A 287 -13.30 17.03 28.05
C LYS A 287 -12.96 16.45 29.42
N TYR A 288 -12.03 17.05 30.14
CA TYR A 288 -11.68 16.64 31.50
C TYR A 288 -12.84 16.83 32.49
N LEU A 289 -13.49 18.00 32.46
CA LEU A 289 -14.64 18.31 33.32
C LEU A 289 -15.80 17.32 33.09
N ARG A 290 -16.10 16.99 31.83
CA ARG A 290 -17.10 15.98 31.47
C ARG A 290 -16.78 14.60 32.03
N LEU A 291 -15.51 14.19 32.01
CA LEU A 291 -15.08 12.91 32.60
C LEU A 291 -15.22 12.88 34.13
N GLN A 292 -15.31 14.04 34.77
CA GLN A 292 -15.56 14.16 36.22
C GLN A 292 -17.04 14.37 36.57
N GLY A 293 -17.95 14.25 35.59
CA GLY A 293 -19.39 14.39 35.81
C GLY A 293 -19.90 15.83 35.84
N PHE A 294 -19.09 16.81 35.44
CA PHE A 294 -19.51 18.20 35.28
C PHE A 294 -19.97 18.43 33.84
N ASN A 295 -21.21 18.91 33.65
CA ASN A 295 -21.78 19.25 32.34
C ASN A 295 -21.33 20.62 31.84
#